data_AF-A0A538EQ27-F1
#
_entry.id   AF-A0A538EQ27-F1
#
_cell.length_a   1.000
_cell.length_b   1.000
_cell.length_c   1.000
_cell.angle_alpha   90.00
_cell.angle_beta   90.00
_cell.angle_gamma   90.00
#
_symmetry.space_group_name_H-M   'P 1'
#
loop_
_entity.id
_entity.type
_entity.pdbx_description
1 polymer ?
#
loop_
_entity_poly.entity_id
_entity_poly.type
_entity_poly.pdbx_seq_one_letter_code
_entity_poly.pdbx_strand_id
1 'polypeptide(L)'
;MTSIDEAPRTASAPAVTVPPATRTEDLVTALCATAMMLGVLSDSWAHNNLLAQVQREGFLTPWHGLLYAGFAATGLWTFRLAYKRRDVAPEWWRDGWPAGYKAGGIGAVIFLLAGGADAAWHTLLGIEANIAALLSPSHLLLLIGSVLLLTSPTRSWWANGGGRDRAVSGVLALMLATVSVSIFVTYVSAFSPAIALQPYRRGPAGTEDFTLAARGLAAYLVTTALLVLPLLLVLRRRSAVPGTATALTAGVGLFVMISQEFPGTQTVAMVATIVAAGVVDGLLYWLDRRRGVDAPLRLPVAGALFAVVAWSAHLLALQLASGVHWPPELWSGTIVSTAGVGALLGGLAARPAPEATLART
;
A
#
# COMPACT_ATOMS: atom_id res chain seq x y z
N MET A 1 -37.18 6.50 -56.08
CA MET A 1 -36.37 5.84 -55.04
C MET A 1 -35.27 6.79 -54.65
N THR A 2 -35.32 7.22 -53.39
CA THR A 2 -34.57 8.32 -52.79
C THR A 2 -33.10 7.99 -52.61
N SER A 3 -32.25 8.92 -53.05
CA SER A 3 -30.82 9.01 -52.70
C SER A 3 -30.68 9.08 -51.18
N ILE A 4 -29.97 8.13 -50.58
CA ILE A 4 -29.60 8.19 -49.16
C ILE A 4 -28.38 9.10 -49.09
N ASP A 5 -28.58 10.29 -48.54
CA ASP A 5 -27.53 11.24 -48.21
C ASP A 5 -26.48 10.58 -47.30
N GLU A 6 -25.26 10.46 -47.81
CA GLU A 6 -24.10 10.06 -47.06
C GLU A 6 -23.71 11.24 -46.16
N ALA A 7 -24.18 11.23 -44.91
CA ALA A 7 -23.85 12.25 -43.93
C ALA A 7 -22.31 12.37 -43.81
N PRO A 8 -21.74 13.60 -43.86
CA PRO A 8 -20.30 13.77 -43.75
C PRO A 8 -19.84 13.28 -42.38
N ARG A 9 -18.95 12.28 -42.37
CA ARG A 9 -18.24 11.84 -41.17
C ARG A 9 -17.54 13.07 -40.58
N THR A 10 -18.10 13.61 -39.49
CA THR A 10 -17.45 14.67 -38.73
C THR A 10 -16.09 14.14 -38.29
N ALA A 11 -15.02 14.71 -38.84
CA ALA A 11 -13.68 14.43 -38.36
C ALA A 11 -13.67 14.76 -36.86
N SER A 12 -13.47 13.75 -36.01
CA SER A 12 -13.31 13.94 -34.58
C SER A 12 -12.21 14.97 -34.38
N ALA A 13 -12.51 16.07 -33.67
CA ALA A 13 -11.51 17.07 -33.33
C ALA A 13 -10.25 16.37 -32.78
N PRO A 14 -9.04 16.81 -33.14
CA PRO A 14 -7.82 16.17 -32.69
C PRO A 14 -7.84 16.06 -31.16
N ALA A 15 -7.73 14.84 -30.65
CA ALA A 15 -7.74 14.60 -29.22
C ALA A 15 -6.63 15.43 -28.58
N VAL A 16 -7.00 16.30 -27.62
CA VAL A 16 -6.04 17.12 -26.88
C VAL A 16 -5.06 16.20 -26.16
N THR A 17 -3.81 16.15 -26.63
CA THR A 17 -2.75 15.37 -26.00
C THR A 17 -2.13 16.18 -24.88
N VAL A 18 -2.56 15.93 -23.65
CA VAL A 18 -1.99 16.56 -22.46
C VAL A 18 -0.55 16.06 -22.24
N PRO A 19 0.44 16.95 -22.10
CA PRO A 19 1.80 16.56 -21.82
C PRO A 19 1.91 15.72 -20.54
N PRO A 20 2.68 14.61 -20.55
CA PRO A 20 2.86 13.78 -19.36
C PRO A 20 3.52 14.56 -18.21
N ALA A 21 3.41 14.04 -17.00
CA ALA A 21 4.18 14.57 -15.88
C ALA A 21 5.69 14.33 -16.11
N THR A 22 6.48 15.34 -15.78
CA THR A 22 7.94 15.20 -15.76
C THR A 22 8.38 14.40 -14.54
N ARG A 23 9.60 13.83 -14.58
CA ARG A 23 10.18 13.09 -13.45
C ARG A 23 10.24 13.95 -12.18
N THR A 24 10.58 15.22 -12.33
CA THR A 24 10.61 16.19 -11.23
C THR A 24 9.21 16.46 -10.67
N GLU A 25 8.20 16.58 -11.54
CA GLU A 25 6.81 16.73 -11.08
C GLU A 25 6.34 15.50 -10.28
N ASP A 26 6.64 14.29 -10.76
CA ASP A 26 6.35 13.04 -10.05
C ASP A 26 7.07 12.99 -8.69
N LEU A 27 8.34 13.38 -8.63
CA LEU A 27 9.14 13.40 -7.40
C LEU A 27 8.60 14.41 -6.40
N VAL A 28 8.27 15.64 -6.82
CA VAL A 28 7.69 16.66 -5.94
C VAL A 28 6.35 16.17 -5.38
N THR A 29 5.49 15.56 -6.21
CA THR A 29 4.25 14.95 -5.70
C THR A 29 4.54 13.90 -4.64
N ALA A 30 5.49 13.00 -4.87
CA ALA A 30 5.85 11.96 -3.92
C ALA A 30 6.42 12.52 -2.60
N LEU A 31 7.22 13.59 -2.66
CA LEU A 31 7.76 14.26 -1.46
C LEU A 31 6.68 14.99 -0.65
N CYS A 32 5.76 15.69 -1.30
CA CYS A 32 4.60 16.27 -0.62
C CYS A 32 3.74 15.18 0.04
N ALA A 33 3.52 14.07 -0.66
CA ALA A 33 2.81 12.90 -0.15
C ALA A 33 3.53 12.27 1.05
N THR A 34 4.87 12.22 1.05
CA THR A 34 5.66 11.80 2.22
C THR A 34 5.41 12.72 3.41
N ALA A 35 5.40 14.05 3.21
CA ALA A 35 5.12 14.99 4.29
C ALA A 35 3.71 14.78 4.89
N MET A 36 2.70 14.53 4.04
CA MET A 36 1.36 14.13 4.48
C MET A 36 1.40 12.86 5.35
N MET A 37 2.08 11.81 4.89
CA MET A 37 2.15 10.54 5.60
C MET A 37 3.00 10.60 6.88
N LEU A 38 3.99 11.50 6.97
CA LEU A 38 4.68 11.80 8.22
C LEU A 38 3.74 12.47 9.23
N GLY A 39 2.81 13.32 8.77
CA GLY A 39 1.71 13.83 9.59
C GLY A 39 0.82 12.71 10.12
N VAL A 40 0.38 11.79 9.24
CA VAL A 40 -0.40 10.59 9.62
C VAL A 40 0.34 9.72 10.64
N LEU A 41 1.66 9.52 10.45
CA LEU A 41 2.48 8.76 11.38
C LEU A 41 2.56 9.44 12.75
N SER A 42 2.79 10.76 12.76
CA SER A 42 2.81 11.57 13.97
C SER A 42 1.49 11.46 14.74
N ASP A 43 0.38 11.52 14.03
CA ASP A 43 -0.98 11.39 14.59
C ASP A 43 -1.26 9.98 15.12
N SER A 44 -0.87 8.94 14.37
CA SER A 44 -0.96 7.56 14.83
C SER A 44 -0.14 7.31 16.10
N TRP A 45 1.05 7.88 16.20
CA TRP A 45 1.86 7.83 17.42
C TRP A 45 1.16 8.53 18.59
N ALA A 46 0.58 9.72 18.37
CA ALA A 46 -0.13 10.45 19.42
C ALA A 46 -1.36 9.69 19.94
N HIS A 47 -2.12 9.04 19.05
CA HIS A 47 -3.26 8.22 19.46
C HIS A 47 -2.87 7.00 20.30
N ASN A 48 -1.68 6.42 20.07
CA ASN A 48 -1.21 5.26 20.82
C ASN A 48 -0.56 5.65 22.16
N ASN A 49 0.10 6.81 22.24
CA ASN A 49 0.97 7.15 23.37
C ASN A 49 0.44 8.33 24.21
N LEU A 50 -0.43 9.17 23.65
CA LEU A 50 -0.94 10.40 24.26
C LEU A 50 -2.47 10.51 24.17
N LEU A 51 -3.20 9.39 24.18
CA LEU A 51 -4.65 9.36 23.95
C LEU A 51 -5.44 10.34 24.84
N ALA A 52 -5.10 10.43 26.12
CA ALA A 52 -5.74 11.35 27.05
C ALA A 52 -5.50 12.84 26.72
N GLN A 53 -4.40 13.17 26.04
CA GLN A 53 -4.15 14.51 25.54
C GLN A 53 -4.97 14.76 24.27
N VAL A 54 -4.95 13.84 23.31
CA VAL A 54 -5.71 13.93 22.06
C VAL A 54 -7.20 14.12 22.34
N GLN A 55 -7.77 13.34 23.27
CA GLN A 55 -9.18 13.46 23.66
C GLN A 55 -9.53 14.80 24.32
N ARG A 56 -8.57 15.48 24.97
CA ARG A 56 -8.79 16.80 25.60
C ARG A 56 -8.68 17.95 24.60
N GLU A 57 -7.75 17.86 23.64
CA GLU A 57 -7.52 18.89 22.63
C GLU A 57 -8.59 18.88 21.52
N GLY A 58 -9.35 17.80 21.39
CA GLY A 58 -10.41 17.67 20.40
C GLY A 58 -9.84 17.35 19.02
N PHE A 59 -10.46 17.91 17.97
CA PHE A 59 -10.09 17.62 16.58
C PHE A 59 -8.83 18.35 16.10
N LEU A 60 -8.61 19.59 16.55
CA LEU A 60 -7.49 20.42 16.08
C LEU A 60 -6.26 20.23 16.96
N THR A 61 -5.57 19.11 16.77
CA THR A 61 -4.31 18.82 17.46
C THR A 61 -3.10 19.22 16.59
N PRO A 62 -1.91 19.45 17.18
CA PRO A 62 -0.70 19.71 16.41
C PRO A 62 -0.38 18.62 15.36
N TRP A 63 -0.71 17.36 15.68
CA TRP A 63 -0.50 16.20 14.81
C TRP A 63 -1.42 16.23 13.57
N HIS A 64 -2.71 16.55 13.75
CA HIS A 64 -3.63 16.84 12.67
C HIS A 64 -3.15 18.03 11.82
N GLY A 65 -2.60 19.07 12.45
CA GLY A 65 -2.03 20.23 11.75
C GLY A 65 -0.95 19.83 10.74
N LEU A 66 -0.04 18.92 11.11
CA LEU A 66 1.00 18.42 10.21
C LEU A 66 0.41 17.59 9.05
N LEU A 67 -0.57 16.73 9.35
CA LEU A 67 -1.32 15.96 8.34
C LEU A 67 -2.01 16.88 7.33
N TYR A 68 -2.73 17.91 7.79
CA TYR A 68 -3.44 18.84 6.92
C TYR A 68 -2.50 19.72 6.11
N ALA A 69 -1.37 20.15 6.67
CA ALA A 69 -0.35 20.87 5.93
C ALA A 69 0.23 20.01 4.78
N GLY A 70 0.54 18.75 5.05
CA GLY A 70 1.01 17.82 4.02
C GLY A 70 -0.05 17.50 2.97
N PHE A 71 -1.31 17.34 3.38
CA PHE A 71 -2.45 17.17 2.46
C PHE A 71 -2.61 18.41 1.56
N ALA A 72 -2.63 19.62 2.14
CA ALA A 72 -2.74 20.86 1.38
C ALA A 72 -1.61 21.00 0.36
N ALA A 73 -0.36 20.73 0.75
CA ALA A 73 0.78 20.73 -0.16
C ALA A 73 0.59 19.73 -1.32
N THR A 74 0.18 18.50 -1.03
CA THR A 74 -0.01 17.43 -2.02
C THR A 74 -1.17 17.72 -2.97
N GLY A 75 -2.31 18.15 -2.43
CA GLY A 75 -3.51 18.50 -3.18
C GLY A 75 -3.29 19.71 -4.07
N LEU A 76 -2.83 20.83 -3.51
CA LEU A 76 -2.55 22.05 -4.27
C LEU A 76 -1.51 21.81 -5.36
N TRP A 77 -0.46 21.04 -5.07
CA TRP A 77 0.52 20.66 -6.09
C TRP A 77 -0.14 19.85 -7.23
N THR A 78 -0.98 18.86 -6.89
CA THR A 78 -1.69 18.04 -7.87
C THR A 78 -2.61 18.87 -8.78
N PHE A 79 -3.38 19.81 -8.22
CA PHE A 79 -4.20 20.74 -9.00
C PHE A 79 -3.34 21.72 -9.83
N ARG A 80 -2.20 22.18 -9.29
CA ARG A 80 -1.24 23.01 -10.03
C ARG A 80 -0.70 22.29 -11.27
N LEU A 81 -0.49 20.97 -11.22
CA LEU A 81 -0.06 20.21 -12.39
C LEU A 81 -1.09 20.27 -13.52
N ALA A 82 -2.38 20.12 -13.21
CA ALA A 82 -3.45 20.25 -14.18
C ALA A 82 -3.54 21.70 -14.72
N TYR A 83 -3.49 22.68 -13.84
CA TYR A 83 -3.57 24.09 -14.20
C TYR A 83 -2.40 24.57 -15.09
N LYS A 84 -1.19 24.02 -14.91
CA LYS A 84 -0.03 24.30 -15.79
C LYS A 84 -0.25 23.90 -17.24
N ARG A 85 -1.21 23.01 -17.51
CA ARG A 85 -1.53 22.49 -18.85
C ARG A 85 -2.75 23.18 -19.46
N ARG A 86 -3.23 24.28 -18.87
CA ARG A 86 -4.41 25.01 -19.33
C ARG A 86 -4.32 25.59 -20.75
N ASP A 87 -3.10 25.90 -21.20
CA ASP A 87 -2.90 26.47 -22.54
C ASP A 87 -3.19 25.44 -23.65
N VAL A 88 -3.01 24.15 -23.35
CA VAL A 88 -3.36 23.04 -24.27
C VAL A 88 -4.73 22.44 -23.96
N ALA A 89 -5.19 22.54 -22.71
CA ALA A 89 -6.50 22.05 -22.26
C ALA A 89 -7.22 23.16 -21.48
N PRO A 90 -7.98 24.05 -22.15
CA PRO A 90 -8.64 25.20 -21.50
C PRO A 90 -9.57 24.79 -20.34
N GLU A 91 -10.29 23.68 -20.49
CA GLU A 91 -11.05 23.03 -19.41
C GLU A 91 -10.13 22.17 -18.52
N TRP A 92 -9.05 22.78 -18.03
CA TRP A 92 -7.95 22.11 -17.34
C TRP A 92 -8.38 21.29 -16.12
N TRP A 93 -9.45 21.72 -15.45
CA TRP A 93 -10.02 21.04 -14.28
C TRP A 93 -10.62 19.67 -14.64
N ARG A 94 -11.06 19.47 -15.89
CA ARG A 94 -11.61 18.22 -16.40
C ARG A 94 -10.58 17.41 -17.19
N ASP A 95 -9.83 18.11 -18.04
CA ASP A 95 -9.05 17.51 -19.12
C ASP A 95 -7.55 17.80 -19.00
N GLY A 96 -7.10 18.76 -18.20
CA GLY A 96 -5.68 19.15 -18.09
C GLY A 96 -4.78 18.20 -17.30
N TRP A 97 -5.31 17.05 -16.85
CA TRP A 97 -4.59 16.13 -15.98
C TRP A 97 -3.54 15.32 -16.74
N PRO A 98 -2.25 15.34 -16.32
CA PRO A 98 -1.28 14.39 -16.87
C PRO A 98 -1.69 12.95 -16.55
N ALA A 99 -1.28 12.01 -17.39
CA ALA A 99 -1.63 10.60 -17.22
C ALA A 99 -1.25 10.10 -15.80
N GLY A 100 -2.22 9.49 -15.11
CA GLY A 100 -2.07 9.02 -13.73
C GLY A 100 -2.54 9.99 -12.64
N TYR A 101 -2.74 11.29 -12.94
CA TYR A 101 -3.09 12.30 -11.95
C TYR A 101 -4.58 12.61 -11.82
N LYS A 102 -5.40 12.31 -12.84
CA LYS A 102 -6.86 12.58 -12.80
C LYS A 102 -7.54 11.94 -11.59
N ALA A 103 -7.25 10.66 -11.33
CA ALA A 103 -7.75 9.96 -10.15
C ALA A 103 -7.23 10.57 -8.84
N GLY A 104 -6.02 11.13 -8.84
CA GLY A 104 -5.48 11.83 -7.67
C GLY A 104 -6.19 13.15 -7.38
N GLY A 105 -6.54 13.91 -8.42
CA GLY A 105 -7.39 15.10 -8.28
C GLY A 105 -8.75 14.77 -7.66
N ILE A 106 -9.40 13.69 -8.11
CA ILE A 106 -10.64 13.18 -7.50
C ILE A 106 -10.39 12.78 -6.04
N GLY A 107 -9.30 12.04 -5.78
CA GLY A 107 -8.90 11.65 -4.42
C GLY A 107 -8.70 12.83 -3.48
N ALA A 108 -8.09 13.92 -3.95
CA ALA A 108 -7.91 15.14 -3.16
C ALA A 108 -9.25 15.80 -2.80
N VAL A 109 -10.23 15.84 -3.72
CA VAL A 109 -11.57 16.37 -3.42
C VAL A 109 -12.29 15.48 -2.42
N ILE A 110 -12.25 14.16 -2.60
CA ILE A 110 -12.83 13.20 -1.65
C ILE A 110 -12.22 13.39 -0.26
N PHE A 111 -10.89 13.46 -0.17
CA PHE A 111 -10.18 13.63 1.10
C PHE A 111 -10.55 14.95 1.79
N LEU A 112 -10.64 16.06 1.04
CA LEU A 112 -11.04 17.35 1.60
C LEU A 112 -12.45 17.30 2.20
N LEU A 113 -13.41 16.76 1.46
CA LEU A 113 -14.80 16.61 1.93
C LEU A 113 -14.88 15.65 3.11
N ALA A 114 -14.15 14.54 3.05
CA ALA A 114 -14.09 13.55 4.12
C ALA A 114 -13.46 14.11 5.40
N GLY A 115 -12.42 14.95 5.31
CA GLY A 115 -11.84 15.62 6.47
C GLY A 115 -12.80 16.62 7.12
N GLY A 116 -13.60 17.32 6.32
CA GLY A 116 -14.70 18.14 6.84
C GLY A 116 -15.79 17.31 7.53
N ALA A 117 -16.15 16.17 6.94
CA ALA A 117 -17.09 15.22 7.55
C ALA A 117 -16.53 14.60 8.83
N ASP A 118 -15.23 14.34 8.89
CA ASP A 118 -14.53 13.82 10.06
C ASP A 118 -14.52 14.82 11.22
N ALA A 119 -14.24 16.09 10.93
CA ALA A 119 -14.35 17.18 11.90
C ALA A 119 -15.77 17.29 12.49
N ALA A 120 -16.78 17.18 11.63
CA ALA A 120 -18.18 17.18 12.05
C ALA A 120 -18.51 15.94 12.87
N TRP A 121 -18.05 14.76 12.45
CA TRP A 121 -18.23 13.49 13.16
C TRP A 121 -17.68 13.56 14.57
N HIS A 122 -16.45 14.04 14.73
CA HIS A 122 -15.82 14.21 16.03
C HIS A 122 -16.52 15.22 16.93
N THR A 123 -17.15 16.24 16.34
CA THR A 123 -17.92 17.26 17.08
C THR A 123 -19.27 16.72 17.55
N LEU A 124 -19.93 15.87 16.75
CA LEU A 124 -21.29 15.39 17.00
C LEU A 124 -21.34 14.10 17.81
N LEU A 125 -20.40 13.18 17.56
CA LEU A 125 -20.38 11.82 18.12
C LEU A 125 -19.19 11.56 19.06
N GLY A 126 -18.28 12.54 19.16
CA GLY A 126 -17.08 12.44 19.97
C GLY A 126 -15.90 11.78 19.25
N ILE A 127 -14.78 11.69 19.94
CA ILE A 127 -13.57 11.04 19.43
C ILE A 127 -13.65 9.55 19.73
N GLU A 128 -13.80 8.75 18.69
CA GLU A 128 -13.85 7.30 18.78
C GLU A 128 -12.52 6.73 19.28
N ALA A 129 -12.58 5.64 20.04
CA ALA A 129 -11.43 4.88 20.48
C ALA A 129 -11.48 3.45 19.92
N ASN A 130 -10.32 2.79 19.87
CA ASN A 130 -10.16 1.41 19.41
C ASN A 130 -10.49 1.23 17.91
N ILE A 131 -10.86 0.00 17.53
CA ILE A 131 -11.13 -0.39 16.13
C ILE A 131 -12.24 0.45 15.49
N ALA A 132 -13.19 0.97 16.28
CA ALA A 132 -14.28 1.80 15.78
C ALA A 132 -13.76 3.05 15.03
N ALA A 133 -12.72 3.70 15.57
CA ALA A 133 -12.09 4.87 14.96
C ALA A 133 -11.59 4.59 13.53
N LEU A 134 -11.10 3.38 13.27
CA LEU A 134 -10.64 2.99 11.93
C LEU A 134 -11.80 2.75 10.95
N LEU A 135 -13.00 2.47 11.44
CA LEU A 135 -14.13 2.02 10.62
C LEU A 135 -15.23 3.07 10.50
N SER A 136 -15.03 4.28 11.04
CA SER A 136 -15.97 5.37 10.85
C SER A 136 -16.11 5.70 9.35
N PRO A 137 -17.31 6.11 8.89
CA PRO A 137 -17.52 6.44 7.48
C PRO A 137 -16.58 7.53 6.96
N SER A 138 -16.24 8.52 7.78
CA SER A 138 -15.29 9.59 7.44
C SER A 138 -13.87 9.07 7.23
N HIS A 139 -13.37 8.22 8.13
CA HIS A 139 -12.06 7.58 8.01
C HIS A 139 -11.96 6.70 6.77
N LEU A 140 -13.00 5.93 6.45
CA LEU A 140 -13.02 5.12 5.23
C LEU A 140 -12.99 5.97 3.95
N LEU A 141 -13.67 7.13 3.94
CA LEU A 141 -13.58 8.07 2.82
C LEU A 141 -12.20 8.77 2.74
N LEU A 142 -11.59 9.08 3.88
CA LEU A 142 -10.20 9.57 3.94
C LEU A 142 -9.21 8.53 3.39
N LEU A 143 -9.41 7.24 3.68
CA LEU A 143 -8.63 6.16 3.09
C LEU A 143 -8.78 6.13 1.57
N ILE A 144 -10.02 6.16 1.06
CA ILE A 144 -10.27 6.12 -0.39
C ILE A 144 -9.63 7.33 -1.07
N GLY A 145 -9.84 8.54 -0.53
CA GLY A 145 -9.26 9.78 -1.05
C GLY A 145 -7.73 9.76 -1.05
N SER A 146 -7.13 9.30 0.05
CA SER A 146 -5.67 9.22 0.20
C SER A 146 -5.06 8.20 -0.76
N VAL A 147 -5.60 6.97 -0.87
CA VAL A 147 -5.08 5.97 -1.81
C VAL A 147 -5.12 6.48 -3.24
N LEU A 148 -6.22 7.13 -3.65
CA LEU A 148 -6.33 7.72 -4.98
C LEU A 148 -5.30 8.83 -5.20
N LEU A 149 -5.09 9.72 -4.23
CA LEU A 149 -4.13 10.81 -4.29
C LEU A 149 -2.68 10.30 -4.31
N LEU A 150 -2.30 9.49 -3.33
CA LEU A 150 -0.94 9.01 -3.09
C LEU A 150 -0.41 8.17 -4.25
N THR A 151 -1.26 7.36 -4.90
CA THR A 151 -0.84 6.50 -6.02
C THR A 151 -0.67 7.25 -7.36
N SER A 152 -0.82 8.58 -7.39
CA SER A 152 -0.67 9.36 -8.64
C SER A 152 0.69 9.19 -9.32
N PRO A 153 1.85 9.30 -8.61
CA PRO A 153 3.15 9.03 -9.21
C PRO A 153 3.32 7.58 -9.67
N THR A 154 2.73 6.59 -8.97
CA THR A 154 2.75 5.19 -9.41
C THR A 154 1.99 4.98 -10.71
N ARG A 155 0.81 5.60 -10.86
CA ARG A 155 0.04 5.54 -12.11
C ARG A 155 0.73 6.30 -13.24
N SER A 156 1.33 7.45 -12.94
CA SER A 156 2.16 8.23 -13.88
C SER A 156 3.34 7.40 -14.37
N TRP A 157 4.05 6.73 -13.46
CA TRP A 157 5.15 5.83 -13.78
C TRP A 157 4.74 4.73 -14.77
N TRP A 158 3.62 4.06 -14.52
CA TRP A 158 3.11 3.03 -15.41
C TRP A 158 2.55 3.56 -16.73
N ALA A 159 1.96 4.75 -16.75
CA ALA A 159 1.51 5.41 -17.97
C ALA A 159 2.69 5.76 -18.89
N ASN A 160 3.88 5.99 -18.32
CA ASN A 160 5.12 6.26 -19.03
C ASN A 160 5.97 5.00 -19.24
N GLY A 161 5.35 3.82 -19.31
CA GLY A 161 6.02 2.56 -19.66
C GLY A 161 6.75 1.85 -18.51
N GLY A 162 6.72 2.38 -17.28
CA GLY A 162 7.26 1.68 -16.12
C GLY A 162 8.79 1.61 -16.07
N GLY A 163 9.49 2.54 -16.73
CA GLY A 163 10.95 2.60 -16.79
C GLY A 163 11.62 2.92 -15.44
N ARG A 164 12.90 2.57 -15.29
CA ARG A 164 13.67 2.78 -14.04
C ARG A 164 13.81 4.26 -13.66
N ASP A 165 13.66 5.16 -14.62
CA ASP A 165 13.84 6.59 -14.47
C ASP A 165 12.78 7.29 -13.60
N ARG A 166 11.61 6.69 -13.45
CA ARG A 166 10.51 7.15 -12.57
C ARG A 166 10.21 6.17 -11.44
N ALA A 167 11.03 5.13 -11.28
CA ALA A 167 10.75 4.09 -10.31
C ALA A 167 10.81 4.59 -8.86
N VAL A 168 11.69 5.54 -8.55
CA VAL A 168 11.81 6.08 -7.18
C VAL A 168 10.49 6.72 -6.74
N SER A 169 9.94 7.65 -7.53
CA SER A 169 8.66 8.29 -7.20
C SER A 169 7.50 7.29 -7.26
N GLY A 170 7.50 6.39 -8.23
CA GLY A 170 6.46 5.37 -8.39
C GLY A 170 6.40 4.36 -7.23
N VAL A 171 7.56 3.85 -6.78
CA VAL A 171 7.68 2.89 -5.66
C VAL A 171 7.44 3.61 -4.33
N LEU A 172 7.96 4.82 -4.13
CA LEU A 172 7.68 5.62 -2.94
C LEU A 172 6.17 5.86 -2.79
N ALA A 173 5.50 6.33 -3.84
CA ALA A 173 4.05 6.52 -3.86
C ALA A 173 3.26 5.22 -3.56
N LEU A 174 3.71 4.09 -4.12
CA LEU A 174 3.08 2.79 -3.89
C LEU A 174 3.27 2.33 -2.44
N MET A 175 4.46 2.53 -1.87
CA MET A 175 4.75 2.28 -0.47
C MET A 175 3.87 3.13 0.44
N LEU A 176 3.78 4.45 0.21
CA LEU A 176 2.94 5.35 1.00
C LEU A 176 1.47 4.93 0.97
N ALA A 177 0.93 4.59 -0.20
CA ALA A 177 -0.44 4.10 -0.31
C ALA A 177 -0.65 2.74 0.39
N THR A 178 0.35 1.86 0.35
CA THR A 178 0.32 0.57 1.08
C THR A 178 0.32 0.81 2.59
N VAL A 179 1.10 1.78 3.08
CA VAL A 179 1.08 2.22 4.47
C VAL A 179 -0.30 2.78 4.84
N SER A 180 -0.91 3.63 4.01
CA SER A 180 -2.26 4.14 4.27
C SER A 180 -3.29 3.02 4.44
N VAL A 181 -3.28 2.00 3.57
CA VAL A 181 -4.16 0.82 3.72
C VAL A 181 -3.80 0.03 4.98
N SER A 182 -2.50 -0.09 5.32
CA SER A 182 -2.04 -0.84 6.49
C SER A 182 -2.65 -0.35 7.81
N ILE A 183 -2.91 0.96 7.93
CA ILE A 183 -3.50 1.59 9.12
C ILE A 183 -4.88 0.97 9.42
N PHE A 184 -5.67 0.74 8.38
CA PHE A 184 -7.04 0.21 8.47
C PHE A 184 -7.10 -1.31 8.66
N VAL A 185 -5.96 -1.99 8.68
CA VAL A 185 -5.84 -3.42 9.00
C VAL A 185 -4.83 -3.66 10.14
N THR A 186 -4.43 -2.62 10.87
CA THR A 186 -3.39 -2.71 11.90
C THR A 186 -3.76 -3.67 13.05
N TYR A 187 -5.07 -3.85 13.30
CA TYR A 187 -5.61 -4.81 14.28
C TYR A 187 -5.37 -6.29 13.89
N VAL A 188 -4.93 -6.56 12.65
CA VAL A 188 -4.47 -7.86 12.16
C VAL A 188 -3.09 -7.71 11.48
N SER A 189 -2.18 -6.98 12.12
CA SER A 189 -0.80 -6.83 11.64
C SER A 189 0.11 -7.93 12.17
N ALA A 190 0.97 -8.49 11.31
CA ALA A 190 1.99 -9.44 11.75
C ALA A 190 3.05 -8.78 12.66
N PHE A 191 3.24 -7.46 12.53
CA PHE A 191 4.29 -6.72 13.25
C PHE A 191 3.91 -6.35 14.70
N SER A 192 2.61 -6.31 15.04
CA SER A 192 2.13 -5.99 16.38
C SER A 192 0.72 -6.58 16.58
N PRO A 193 0.39 -7.23 17.72
CA PRO A 193 1.16 -7.30 18.97
C PRO A 193 2.13 -8.51 19.07
N ALA A 194 2.52 -9.12 17.95
CA ALA A 194 3.35 -10.33 17.91
C ALA A 194 2.77 -11.49 18.74
N ILE A 195 1.55 -11.91 18.38
CA ILE A 195 0.75 -12.95 19.08
C ILE A 195 1.53 -14.25 19.33
N ALA A 196 2.52 -14.57 18.49
CA ALA A 196 3.40 -15.71 18.69
C ALA A 196 4.14 -15.68 20.05
N LEU A 197 4.43 -14.51 20.61
CA LEU A 197 5.07 -14.36 21.92
C LEU A 197 4.11 -14.57 23.10
N GLN A 198 2.80 -14.64 22.86
CA GLN A 198 1.82 -14.82 23.93
C GLN A 198 1.75 -16.29 24.36
N PRO A 199 1.55 -16.58 25.67
CA PRO A 199 1.35 -17.94 26.14
C PRO A 199 0.25 -18.65 25.34
N TYR A 200 0.51 -19.90 24.96
CA TYR A 200 -0.44 -20.70 24.19
C TYR A 200 -0.61 -22.07 24.85
N ARG A 201 -1.83 -22.38 25.27
CA ARG A 201 -2.22 -23.72 25.72
C ARG A 201 -3.14 -24.33 24.67
N ARG A 202 -2.83 -25.58 24.32
CA ARG A 202 -3.65 -26.35 23.37
C ARG A 202 -5.05 -26.52 23.94
N GLY A 203 -6.05 -26.20 23.13
CA GLY A 203 -7.46 -26.32 23.49
C GLY A 203 -8.34 -26.39 22.25
N PRO A 204 -9.61 -26.80 22.41
CA PRO A 204 -10.56 -26.88 21.30
C PRO A 204 -10.92 -25.48 20.75
N ALA A 205 -11.59 -25.44 19.60
CA ALA A 205 -12.15 -24.20 19.07
C ALA A 205 -13.09 -23.54 20.09
N GLY A 206 -13.06 -22.20 20.15
CA GLY A 206 -13.87 -21.40 21.08
C GLY A 206 -13.16 -21.00 22.38
N THR A 207 -11.96 -21.52 22.65
CA THR A 207 -11.13 -21.01 23.76
C THR A 207 -10.47 -19.67 23.39
N GLU A 208 -10.06 -18.90 24.41
CA GLU A 208 -9.33 -17.65 24.24
C GLU A 208 -8.01 -17.87 23.49
N ASP A 209 -7.21 -18.86 23.93
CA ASP A 209 -5.93 -19.23 23.31
C ASP A 209 -6.08 -19.61 21.84
N PHE A 210 -7.14 -20.36 21.48
CA PHE A 210 -7.46 -20.68 20.09
C PHE A 210 -7.77 -19.40 19.30
N THR A 211 -8.60 -18.52 19.85
CA THR A 211 -9.00 -17.27 19.20
C THR A 211 -7.81 -16.34 18.98
N LEU A 212 -6.93 -16.21 19.96
CA LEU A 212 -5.70 -15.43 19.85
C LEU A 212 -4.78 -16.03 18.79
N ALA A 213 -4.51 -17.34 18.82
CA ALA A 213 -3.69 -18.01 17.80
C ALA A 213 -4.28 -17.83 16.39
N ALA A 214 -5.59 -17.97 16.23
CA ALA A 214 -6.29 -17.75 14.96
C ALA A 214 -6.14 -16.30 14.46
N ARG A 215 -6.24 -15.30 15.35
CA ARG A 215 -5.96 -13.89 15.01
C ARG A 215 -4.51 -13.69 14.58
N GLY A 216 -3.56 -14.35 15.23
CA GLY A 216 -2.16 -14.31 14.85
C GLY A 216 -1.94 -14.87 13.44
N LEU A 217 -2.49 -16.06 13.15
CA LEU A 217 -2.42 -16.64 11.80
C LEU A 217 -3.06 -15.72 10.76
N ALA A 218 -4.25 -15.18 11.06
CA ALA A 218 -4.92 -14.20 10.20
C ALA A 218 -4.04 -12.96 9.95
N ALA A 219 -3.30 -12.50 10.96
CA ALA A 219 -2.44 -11.34 10.84
C ALA A 219 -1.30 -11.55 9.84
N TYR A 220 -0.68 -12.73 9.86
CA TYR A 220 0.32 -13.12 8.86
C TYR A 220 -0.28 -13.21 7.46
N LEU A 221 -1.47 -13.79 7.31
CA LEU A 221 -2.15 -13.91 6.00
C LEU A 221 -2.54 -12.53 5.43
N VAL A 222 -3.16 -11.66 6.23
CA VAL A 222 -3.58 -10.31 5.83
C VAL A 222 -2.35 -9.45 5.49
N THR A 223 -1.32 -9.48 6.34
CA THR A 223 -0.08 -8.72 6.08
C THR A 223 0.64 -9.23 4.84
N THR A 224 0.59 -10.55 4.57
CA THR A 224 1.10 -11.12 3.32
C THR A 224 0.36 -10.54 2.12
N ALA A 225 -0.97 -10.58 2.10
CA ALA A 225 -1.75 -10.03 0.99
C ALA A 225 -1.45 -8.54 0.78
N LEU A 226 -1.39 -7.76 1.87
CA LEU A 226 -1.09 -6.33 1.85
C LEU A 226 0.27 -6.01 1.22
N LEU A 227 1.32 -6.80 1.51
CA LEU A 227 2.67 -6.58 0.98
C LEU A 227 2.88 -7.21 -0.41
N VAL A 228 2.31 -8.39 -0.65
CA VAL A 228 2.52 -9.16 -1.88
C VAL A 228 1.70 -8.61 -3.04
N LEU A 229 0.47 -8.14 -2.84
CA LEU A 229 -0.34 -7.57 -3.93
C LEU A 229 0.35 -6.40 -4.66
N PRO A 230 0.80 -5.32 -3.98
CA PRO A 230 1.50 -4.23 -4.65
C PRO A 230 2.82 -4.68 -5.30
N LEU A 231 3.56 -5.59 -4.67
CA LEU A 231 4.77 -6.19 -5.25
C LEU A 231 4.44 -6.91 -6.58
N LEU A 232 3.42 -7.78 -6.58
CA LEU A 232 2.99 -8.52 -7.77
C LEU A 232 2.50 -7.59 -8.87
N LEU A 233 1.85 -6.46 -8.55
CA LEU A 233 1.44 -5.47 -9.53
C LEU A 233 2.64 -4.83 -10.26
N VAL A 234 3.71 -4.51 -9.52
CA VAL A 234 4.96 -4.00 -10.10
C VAL A 234 5.59 -5.05 -11.01
N LEU A 235 5.67 -6.31 -10.55
CA LEU A 235 6.21 -7.42 -11.34
C LEU A 235 5.37 -7.71 -12.59
N ARG A 236 4.04 -7.71 -12.49
CA ARG A 236 3.09 -7.93 -13.59
C ARG A 236 3.21 -6.87 -14.68
N ARG A 237 3.47 -5.62 -14.29
CA ARG A 237 3.67 -4.51 -15.21
C ARG A 237 5.07 -4.45 -15.82
N ARG A 238 5.91 -5.46 -15.52
CA ARG A 238 7.31 -5.54 -15.95
C ARG A 238 8.13 -4.31 -15.54
N SER A 239 7.70 -3.64 -14.48
CA SER A 239 8.36 -2.48 -13.90
C SER A 239 9.22 -2.88 -12.69
N ALA A 240 9.70 -4.14 -12.68
CA ALA A 240 10.44 -4.71 -11.58
C ALA A 240 11.72 -3.90 -11.33
N VAL A 241 11.81 -3.28 -10.15
CA VAL A 241 13.00 -2.56 -9.69
C VAL A 241 13.41 -3.15 -8.34
N PRO A 242 14.69 -3.56 -8.18
CA PRO A 242 15.18 -4.02 -6.89
C PRO A 242 14.92 -2.99 -5.81
N GLY A 243 14.51 -3.46 -4.62
CA GLY A 243 14.15 -2.63 -3.48
C GLY A 243 12.64 -2.41 -3.32
N THR A 244 11.80 -2.93 -4.22
CA THR A 244 10.34 -2.78 -4.12
C THR A 244 9.80 -3.55 -2.91
N ALA A 245 10.18 -4.81 -2.73
CA ALA A 245 9.73 -5.61 -1.60
C ALA A 245 10.24 -5.01 -0.27
N THR A 246 11.50 -4.55 -0.28
CA THR A 246 12.12 -3.86 0.86
C THR A 246 11.36 -2.58 1.21
N ALA A 247 11.07 -1.72 0.24
CA ALA A 247 10.36 -0.46 0.48
C ALA A 247 8.96 -0.68 1.05
N LEU A 248 8.19 -1.62 0.49
CA LEU A 248 6.85 -1.97 0.98
C LEU A 248 6.90 -2.48 2.43
N THR A 249 7.80 -3.42 2.69
CA THR A 249 7.97 -4.03 4.02
C THR A 249 8.46 -3.00 5.04
N ALA A 250 9.45 -2.19 4.67
CA ALA A 250 9.99 -1.14 5.52
C ALA A 250 8.97 -0.05 5.81
N GLY A 251 8.20 0.40 4.81
CA GLY A 251 7.15 1.39 5.00
C GLY A 251 6.13 0.95 6.05
N VAL A 252 5.55 -0.25 5.87
CA VAL A 252 4.54 -0.79 6.80
C VAL A 252 5.16 -1.10 8.17
N GLY A 253 6.31 -1.79 8.19
CA GLY A 253 6.98 -2.18 9.43
C GLY A 253 7.43 -0.98 10.27
N LEU A 254 8.07 0.02 9.67
CA LEU A 254 8.51 1.22 10.36
C LEU A 254 7.31 2.05 10.85
N PHE A 255 6.25 2.17 10.05
CA PHE A 255 5.04 2.85 10.50
C PHE A 255 4.51 2.22 11.80
N VAL A 256 4.35 0.89 11.83
CA VAL A 256 3.85 0.18 13.01
C VAL A 256 4.81 0.34 14.20
N MET A 257 6.13 0.19 14.00
CA MET A 257 7.10 0.27 15.10
C MET A 257 7.25 1.68 15.66
N ILE A 258 7.28 2.71 14.81
CA ILE A 258 7.34 4.11 15.26
C ILE A 258 6.08 4.44 16.06
N SER A 259 4.89 4.06 15.58
CA SER A 259 3.62 4.31 16.29
C SER A 259 3.53 3.61 17.64
N GLN A 260 4.40 2.64 17.94
CA GLN A 260 4.40 1.81 19.16
C GLN A 260 5.68 1.99 19.99
N GLU A 261 6.50 3.03 19.71
CA GLU A 261 7.74 3.33 20.44
C GLU A 261 8.80 2.22 20.41
N PHE A 262 8.89 1.51 19.29
CA PHE A 262 9.88 0.45 19.04
C PHE A 262 9.98 -0.62 20.14
N PRO A 263 8.93 -1.43 20.37
CA PRO A 263 9.01 -2.54 21.31
C PRO A 263 10.14 -3.49 20.90
N GLY A 264 11.05 -3.83 21.83
CA GLY A 264 12.36 -4.42 21.49
C GLY A 264 12.28 -5.68 20.63
N THR A 265 11.53 -6.69 21.08
CA THR A 265 11.41 -7.98 20.37
C THR A 265 10.75 -7.83 19.00
N GLN A 266 9.65 -7.08 18.91
CA GLN A 266 8.96 -6.80 17.65
C GLN A 266 9.83 -6.00 16.69
N THR A 267 10.65 -5.07 17.21
CA THR A 267 11.58 -4.26 16.41
C THR A 267 12.65 -5.13 15.77
N VAL A 268 13.24 -6.06 16.53
CA VAL A 268 14.21 -7.02 15.98
C VAL A 268 13.58 -7.88 14.89
N ALA A 269 12.36 -8.37 15.10
CA ALA A 269 11.65 -9.17 14.10
C ALA A 269 11.28 -8.36 12.84
N MET A 270 10.84 -7.10 13.00
CA MET A 270 10.57 -6.18 11.91
C MET A 270 11.84 -5.91 11.08
N VAL A 271 12.98 -5.64 11.72
CA VAL A 271 14.27 -5.45 11.03
C VAL A 271 14.67 -6.71 10.27
N ALA A 272 14.52 -7.89 10.87
CA ALA A 272 14.79 -9.17 10.19
C ALA A 272 13.90 -9.35 8.95
N THR A 273 12.62 -8.97 9.02
CA THR A 273 11.71 -8.98 7.87
C THR A 273 12.16 -8.01 6.76
N ILE A 274 12.62 -6.80 7.10
CA ILE A 274 13.13 -5.84 6.11
C ILE A 274 14.37 -6.40 5.40
N VAL A 275 15.32 -6.97 6.15
CA VAL A 275 16.52 -7.61 5.58
C VAL A 275 16.12 -8.77 4.65
N ALA A 276 15.18 -9.59 5.10
CA ALA A 276 14.63 -10.69 4.32
C ALA A 276 13.94 -10.21 3.03
N ALA A 277 13.21 -9.09 3.07
CA ALA A 277 12.64 -8.47 1.88
C ALA A 277 13.71 -7.99 0.88
N GLY A 278 14.87 -7.52 1.37
CA GLY A 278 16.04 -7.23 0.52
C GLY A 278 16.62 -8.47 -0.15
N VAL A 279 16.67 -9.59 0.56
CA VAL A 279 17.03 -10.89 -0.02
C VAL A 279 16.03 -11.30 -1.11
N VAL A 280 14.73 -11.11 -0.86
CA VAL A 280 13.68 -11.37 -1.86
C VAL A 280 13.89 -10.51 -3.10
N ASP A 281 14.12 -9.21 -2.96
CA ASP A 281 14.41 -8.32 -4.10
C ASP A 281 15.61 -8.83 -4.94
N GLY A 282 16.68 -9.27 -4.27
CA GLY A 282 17.86 -9.85 -4.94
C GLY A 282 17.57 -11.16 -5.65
N LEU A 283 16.83 -12.07 -5.01
CA LEU A 283 16.45 -13.37 -5.59
C LEU A 283 15.50 -13.21 -6.77
N LEU A 284 14.52 -12.32 -6.69
CA LEU A 284 13.61 -12.02 -7.80
C LEU A 284 14.36 -11.44 -8.99
N TYR A 285 15.27 -10.50 -8.75
CA TYR A 285 16.12 -9.95 -9.79
C TYR A 285 17.01 -11.03 -10.45
N TRP A 286 17.59 -11.91 -9.65
CA TRP A 286 18.37 -13.04 -10.15
C TRP A 286 17.54 -14.03 -10.97
N LEU A 287 16.33 -14.38 -10.50
CA LEU A 287 15.39 -15.25 -11.22
C LEU A 287 14.96 -14.65 -12.55
N ASP A 288 14.62 -13.35 -12.58
CA ASP A 288 14.24 -12.65 -13.80
C ASP A 288 15.40 -12.62 -14.82
N ARG A 289 16.64 -12.47 -14.36
CA ARG A 289 17.85 -12.54 -15.18
C ARG A 289 18.10 -13.95 -15.74
N ARG A 290 17.80 -15.00 -14.97
CA ARG A 290 18.09 -16.41 -15.34
C ARG A 290 17.00 -17.04 -16.19
N ARG A 291 15.74 -16.78 -15.89
CA ARG A 291 14.57 -17.43 -16.52
C ARG A 291 13.82 -16.52 -17.49
N GLY A 292 14.06 -15.21 -17.41
CA GLY A 292 13.33 -14.20 -18.16
C GLY A 292 12.04 -13.75 -17.46
N VAL A 293 11.59 -12.54 -17.78
CA VAL A 293 10.37 -11.93 -17.22
C VAL A 293 9.06 -12.61 -17.67
N ASP A 294 9.17 -13.51 -18.66
CA ASP A 294 8.07 -14.28 -19.24
C ASP A 294 8.07 -15.74 -18.79
N ALA A 295 8.93 -16.10 -17.83
CA ALA A 295 9.01 -17.45 -17.30
C ALA A 295 7.65 -17.94 -16.74
N PRO A 296 7.27 -19.21 -16.98
CA PRO A 296 6.09 -19.79 -16.35
C PRO A 296 6.24 -19.76 -14.83
N LEU A 297 5.13 -19.54 -14.14
CA LEU A 297 5.05 -19.45 -12.68
C LEU A 297 5.88 -18.31 -12.04
N ARG A 298 6.38 -17.34 -12.82
CA ARG A 298 7.16 -16.20 -12.27
C ARG A 298 6.46 -15.49 -11.12
N LEU A 299 5.19 -15.10 -11.29
CA LEU A 299 4.42 -14.39 -10.26
C LEU A 299 4.02 -15.28 -9.07
N PRO A 300 3.53 -16.53 -9.26
CA PRO A 300 3.34 -17.47 -8.16
C PRO A 300 4.60 -17.67 -7.32
N VAL A 301 5.75 -17.92 -7.97
CA VAL A 301 7.04 -18.10 -7.29
C VAL A 301 7.41 -16.83 -6.54
N ALA A 302 7.17 -15.64 -7.10
CA ALA A 302 7.49 -14.40 -6.43
C ALA A 302 6.69 -14.19 -5.13
N GLY A 303 5.37 -14.43 -5.17
CA GLY A 303 4.52 -14.32 -3.99
C GLY A 303 4.87 -15.35 -2.91
N ALA A 304 5.11 -16.61 -3.30
CA ALA A 304 5.52 -17.67 -2.39
C ALA A 304 6.89 -17.38 -1.76
N LEU A 305 7.86 -16.97 -2.57
CA LEU A 305 9.22 -16.66 -2.15
C LEU A 305 9.23 -15.52 -1.12
N PHE A 306 8.47 -14.45 -1.37
CA PHE A 306 8.34 -13.36 -0.41
C PHE A 306 7.88 -13.88 0.95
N ALA A 307 6.76 -14.60 0.98
CA ALA A 307 6.17 -15.08 2.23
C ALA A 307 7.11 -16.04 2.98
N VAL A 308 7.71 -17.02 2.28
CA VAL A 308 8.64 -17.97 2.90
C VAL A 308 9.82 -17.25 3.52
N VAL A 309 10.49 -16.35 2.79
CA VAL A 309 11.71 -15.69 3.25
C VAL A 309 11.41 -14.67 4.35
N ALA A 310 10.38 -13.83 4.17
CA ALA A 310 10.02 -12.78 5.13
C ALA A 310 9.54 -13.36 6.46
N TRP A 311 8.61 -14.32 6.44
CA TRP A 311 8.01 -14.83 7.67
C TRP A 311 8.88 -15.84 8.40
N SER A 312 9.73 -16.59 7.69
CA SER A 312 10.76 -17.40 8.34
C SER A 312 11.74 -16.50 9.12
N ALA A 313 12.19 -15.40 8.51
CA ALA A 313 13.08 -14.46 9.19
C ALA A 313 12.40 -13.75 10.37
N HIS A 314 11.14 -13.32 10.20
CA HIS A 314 10.38 -12.68 11.26
C HIS A 314 10.19 -13.61 12.48
N LEU A 315 9.65 -14.81 12.24
CA LEU A 315 9.42 -15.79 13.30
C LEU A 315 10.74 -16.23 13.94
N LEU A 316 11.78 -16.53 13.15
CA LEU A 316 13.09 -16.87 13.70
C LEU A 316 13.64 -15.75 14.62
N ALA A 317 13.50 -14.49 14.22
CA ALA A 317 13.92 -13.37 15.04
C ALA A 317 13.12 -13.27 16.35
N LEU A 318 11.80 -13.47 16.33
CA LEU A 318 10.99 -13.56 17.55
C LEU A 318 11.46 -14.70 18.47
N GLN A 319 11.74 -15.88 17.88
CA GLN A 319 12.24 -17.04 18.62
C GLN A 319 13.59 -16.77 19.29
N LEU A 320 14.52 -16.12 18.58
CA LEU A 320 15.86 -15.82 19.09
C LEU A 320 15.85 -14.72 20.16
N ALA A 321 14.93 -13.76 20.05
CA ALA A 321 14.89 -12.60 20.95
C ALA A 321 14.13 -12.87 22.25
N SER A 322 13.03 -13.63 22.21
CA SER A 322 12.20 -13.86 23.41
C SER A 322 11.68 -15.28 23.56
N GLY A 323 11.88 -16.14 22.57
CA GLY A 323 11.28 -17.46 22.53
C GLY A 323 9.80 -17.39 22.19
N VAL A 324 9.34 -18.27 21.31
CA VAL A 324 7.94 -18.32 20.95
C VAL A 324 7.25 -19.52 21.61
N HIS A 325 6.03 -19.26 22.07
CA HIS A 325 5.14 -20.22 22.72
C HIS A 325 4.30 -21.06 21.75
N TRP A 326 4.12 -20.62 20.52
CA TRP A 326 3.41 -21.38 19.50
C TRP A 326 4.15 -22.70 19.17
N PRO A 327 3.42 -23.83 19.05
CA PRO A 327 4.03 -25.10 18.71
C PRO A 327 4.46 -25.13 17.22
N PRO A 328 5.33 -26.07 16.82
CA PRO A 328 5.89 -26.14 15.46
C PRO A 328 4.84 -26.16 14.34
N GLU A 329 3.66 -26.73 14.60
CA GLU A 329 2.56 -26.78 13.64
C GLU A 329 2.01 -25.38 13.31
N LEU A 330 1.96 -24.46 14.29
CA LEU A 330 1.55 -23.07 14.04
C LEU A 330 2.61 -22.29 13.28
N TRP A 331 3.89 -22.56 13.53
CA TRP A 331 5.02 -21.90 12.85
C TRP A 331 5.08 -22.28 11.38
N SER A 332 5.27 -23.59 11.16
CA SER A 332 5.37 -24.16 9.81
C SER A 332 4.07 -23.95 9.03
N GLY A 333 2.92 -24.13 9.68
CA GLY A 333 1.60 -23.87 9.07
C GLY A 333 1.42 -22.41 8.65
N THR A 334 1.87 -21.44 9.45
CA THR A 334 1.81 -20.02 9.09
C THR A 334 2.68 -19.72 7.86
N ILE A 335 3.91 -20.24 7.81
CA ILE A 335 4.83 -20.02 6.69
C ILE A 335 4.28 -20.67 5.40
N VAL A 336 3.81 -21.91 5.48
CA VAL A 336 3.28 -22.63 4.31
C VAL A 336 1.97 -22.02 3.81
N SER A 337 1.05 -21.63 4.70
CA SER A 337 -0.22 -21.03 4.31
C SER A 337 -0.05 -19.66 3.67
N THR A 338 0.82 -18.80 4.23
CA THR A 338 1.15 -17.50 3.63
C THR A 338 1.85 -17.65 2.27
N ALA A 339 2.74 -18.64 2.12
CA ALA A 339 3.34 -18.98 0.83
C ALA A 339 2.30 -19.44 -0.19
N GLY A 340 1.34 -20.27 0.23
CA GLY A 340 0.22 -20.70 -0.60
C GLY A 340 -0.65 -19.53 -1.06
N VAL A 341 -0.99 -18.60 -0.16
CA VAL A 341 -1.73 -17.36 -0.51
C VAL A 341 -0.92 -16.50 -1.48
N GLY A 342 0.36 -16.28 -1.22
CA GLY A 342 1.24 -15.53 -2.13
C GLY A 342 1.32 -16.17 -3.52
N ALA A 343 1.44 -17.50 -3.59
CA ALA A 343 1.44 -18.25 -4.84
C ALA A 343 0.13 -18.13 -5.60
N LEU A 344 -1.00 -18.27 -4.90
CA LEU A 344 -2.34 -18.15 -5.46
C LEU A 344 -2.57 -16.76 -6.05
N LEU A 345 -2.28 -15.70 -5.28
CA LEU A 345 -2.37 -14.32 -5.75
C LEU A 345 -1.48 -14.08 -6.97
N GLY A 346 -0.26 -14.64 -6.97
CA GLY A 346 0.63 -14.62 -8.11
C GLY A 346 0.07 -15.32 -9.34
N GLY A 347 -0.59 -16.46 -9.17
CA GLY A 347 -1.24 -17.22 -10.23
C GLY A 347 -2.40 -16.47 -10.87
N LEU A 348 -3.27 -15.89 -10.04
CA LEU A 348 -4.37 -15.03 -10.49
C LEU A 348 -3.87 -13.74 -11.18
N ALA A 349 -2.71 -13.24 -10.75
CA ALA A 349 -2.06 -12.09 -11.38
C ALA A 349 -1.31 -12.45 -12.67
N ALA A 350 -1.07 -13.72 -12.98
CA ALA A 350 -0.43 -14.13 -14.22
C ALA A 350 -1.38 -13.96 -15.43
N ARG A 351 -0.81 -13.74 -16.62
CA ARG A 351 -1.60 -13.78 -17.86
C ARG A 351 -1.64 -15.24 -18.35
N PRO A 352 -2.75 -15.71 -18.93
CA PRO A 352 -2.79 -17.01 -19.60
C PRO A 352 -1.67 -17.10 -20.64
N ALA A 353 -1.02 -18.25 -20.74
CA ALA A 353 -0.07 -18.48 -21.82
C ALA A 353 -0.83 -18.43 -23.17
N PRO A 354 -0.27 -17.83 -24.23
CA PRO A 354 -0.86 -17.91 -25.56
C PRO A 354 -1.02 -19.38 -25.99
N GLU A 355 -2.17 -19.71 -26.59
CA GLU A 355 -2.56 -21.08 -27.01
C GLU A 355 -1.48 -21.81 -27.84
N ALA A 356 -0.65 -21.07 -28.58
CA ALA A 356 0.45 -21.63 -29.38
C ALA A 356 1.48 -22.45 -28.58
N THR A 357 1.48 -22.33 -27.25
CA THR A 357 2.38 -23.10 -26.36
C THR A 357 1.82 -24.47 -25.98
N LEU A 358 0.51 -24.69 -26.10
CA LEU A 358 -0.15 -25.97 -25.78
C LEU A 358 -0.11 -26.99 -26.92
N ALA A 359 0.26 -26.56 -28.13
CA ALA A 359 0.41 -27.45 -29.29
C ALA A 359 1.80 -28.10 -29.41
N ARG A 360 2.70 -27.90 -28.44
CA ARG A 360 4.08 -28.45 -28.45
C ARG A 360 4.46 -29.22 -27.17
N THR A 361 3.48 -29.62 -26.40
CA THR A 361 3.62 -30.59 -25.29
C THR A 361 2.63 -31.71 -25.55
#